data_AF-A0A218XAR9-F1
#
_entry.id   AF-A0A218XAR9-F1
#
_cell.length_a   1.000
_cell.length_b   1.000
_cell.length_c   1.000
_cell.angle_alpha   90.00
_cell.angle_beta   90.00
_cell.angle_gamma   90.00
#
_symmetry.space_group_name_H-M   'P 1'
#
loop_
_entity.id
_entity.type
_entity.pdbx_description
1 polymer ?
#
loop_
_entity_poly.entity_id
_entity_poly.type
_entity_poly.pdbx_seq_one_letter_code
_entity_poly.pdbx_strand_id
1 'polypeptide(L)'
;MFEGWDPLHNPLHGFKTISQWKPLLVQGREELGGVQDTLETAYTAFITPAVRMSGINTWEPWIYEPMLGFLEMWETLLPSVVLQSIVDAIIIPKWSSAVESWDPRVLHAWHASDASAFTILSPWKTVFSSASWEKLMRWFIVLKELNINPAEQKLDRFHWVMTWASTIPTHLMADLMERSFFVKWLQVLYHWLCSRPNFEVAEWFLGWKGLFPQDLLSNSGIQYQFLIGLDMIRKAGNGVELVHPG
;
A
#
# COMPACT_ATOMS: atom_id res chain seq x y z
N MET A 1 -9.39 -19.21 29.88
CA MET A 1 -8.16 -19.70 29.23
C MET A 1 -7.39 -18.58 28.53
N PHE A 2 -8.06 -17.74 27.73
CA PHE A 2 -7.43 -16.58 27.06
C PHE A 2 -7.78 -15.23 27.69
N GLU A 3 -8.30 -15.24 28.91
CA GLU A 3 -8.69 -14.03 29.62
C GLU A 3 -7.43 -13.27 30.08
N GLY A 4 -7.33 -11.98 29.76
CA GLY A 4 -6.15 -11.16 30.06
C GLY A 4 -4.90 -11.51 29.26
N TRP A 5 -5.01 -12.37 28.24
CA TRP A 5 -3.88 -12.70 27.37
C TRP A 5 -3.54 -11.54 26.44
N ASP A 6 -2.27 -11.10 26.49
CA ASP A 6 -1.70 -10.18 25.51
C ASP A 6 -0.88 -10.97 24.45
N PRO A 7 -1.45 -11.25 23.26
CA PRO A 7 -0.76 -11.98 22.20
C PRO A 7 0.48 -11.28 21.65
N LEU A 8 0.60 -9.95 21.78
CA LEU A 8 1.72 -9.19 21.25
C LEU A 8 2.92 -9.19 22.20
N HIS A 9 2.68 -9.40 23.50
CA HIS A 9 3.73 -9.54 24.50
C HIS A 9 4.14 -11.00 24.72
N ASN A 10 3.18 -11.92 24.74
CA ASN A 10 3.44 -13.35 24.95
C ASN A 10 2.68 -14.21 23.92
N PRO A 11 3.20 -14.34 22.69
CA PRO A 11 2.54 -15.11 21.64
C PRO A 11 2.54 -16.62 21.93
N LEU A 12 3.39 -17.13 22.81
CA LEU A 12 3.46 -18.57 23.12
C LEU A 12 2.30 -19.06 23.99
N HIS A 13 1.61 -18.15 24.67
CA HIS A 13 0.52 -18.50 25.56
C HIS A 13 -0.66 -19.09 24.78
N GLY A 14 -1.09 -20.29 25.18
CA GLY A 14 -2.14 -21.04 24.50
C GLY A 14 -1.73 -21.68 23.17
N PHE A 15 -0.53 -21.40 22.64
CA PHE A 15 -0.04 -21.99 21.38
C PHE A 15 -0.02 -23.52 21.42
N LYS A 16 0.57 -24.10 22.47
CA LYS A 16 0.63 -25.57 22.66
C LYS A 16 -0.76 -26.18 22.76
N THR A 17 -1.67 -25.52 23.49
CA THR A 17 -3.05 -25.98 23.68
C THR A 17 -3.82 -25.99 22.37
N ILE A 18 -3.76 -24.88 21.62
CA ILE A 18 -4.43 -24.76 20.32
C ILE A 18 -3.82 -25.70 19.28
N SER A 19 -2.50 -25.88 19.27
CA SER A 19 -1.82 -26.84 18.40
C SER A 19 -2.29 -28.27 18.63
N GLN A 20 -2.52 -28.66 19.90
CA GLN A 20 -3.07 -29.96 20.25
C GLN A 20 -4.55 -30.10 19.90
N TRP A 21 -5.33 -29.02 20.00
CA TRP A 21 -6.76 -29.04 19.67
C TRP A 21 -7.02 -28.98 18.17
N LYS A 22 -6.14 -28.37 17.39
CA LYS A 22 -6.27 -28.24 15.94
C LYS A 22 -6.60 -29.58 15.24
N PRO A 23 -5.85 -30.69 15.42
CA PRO A 23 -6.18 -31.94 14.77
C PRO A 23 -7.53 -32.51 15.24
N LEU A 24 -7.87 -32.35 16.52
CA LEU A 24 -9.14 -32.83 17.09
C LEU A 24 -10.35 -32.08 16.52
N LEU A 25 -10.21 -30.76 16.37
CA LEU A 25 -11.26 -29.91 15.80
C LEU A 25 -11.43 -30.16 14.29
N VAL A 26 -10.34 -30.45 13.58
CA VAL A 26 -10.38 -30.83 12.16
C VAL A 26 -11.03 -32.20 11.98
N GLN A 27 -10.67 -33.20 12.80
CA GLN A 27 -11.27 -34.53 12.77
C GLN A 27 -12.77 -34.48 13.10
N GLY A 28 -13.16 -33.73 14.14
CA GLY A 28 -14.56 -33.55 14.48
C GLY A 28 -15.38 -32.88 13.38
N ARG A 29 -14.77 -31.99 12.57
CA ARG A 29 -15.42 -31.36 11.40
C ARG A 29 -15.75 -32.38 10.31
N GLU A 30 -14.85 -33.32 10.05
CA GLU A 30 -15.04 -34.39 9.05
C GLU A 30 -16.11 -35.39 9.49
N GLU A 31 -16.15 -35.73 10.77
CA GLU A 31 -17.13 -36.66 11.35
C GLU A 31 -18.54 -36.06 11.48
N LEU A 32 -18.66 -34.75 11.74
CA LEU A 32 -19.94 -34.05 11.94
C LEU A 32 -20.58 -33.48 10.65
N GLY A 33 -20.10 -33.90 9.47
CA GLY A 33 -20.75 -33.55 8.20
C GLY A 33 -20.68 -32.05 7.84
N GLY A 34 -19.58 -31.38 8.19
CA GLY A 34 -19.32 -30.03 7.69
C GLY A 34 -20.12 -28.92 8.38
N VAL A 35 -20.24 -28.94 9.72
CA VAL A 35 -20.55 -27.71 10.46
C VAL A 35 -19.35 -26.76 10.37
N GLN A 36 -19.27 -26.07 9.22
CA GLN A 36 -18.25 -25.12 8.80
C GLN A 36 -17.97 -24.05 9.88
N ASP A 37 -18.94 -23.79 10.75
CA ASP A 37 -18.89 -22.70 11.72
C ASP A 37 -18.12 -23.03 13.00
N THR A 38 -17.90 -24.29 13.38
CA THR A 38 -17.43 -24.59 14.77
C THR A 38 -15.98 -24.18 15.03
N LEU A 39 -15.07 -24.49 14.11
CA LEU A 39 -13.64 -24.18 14.24
C LEU A 39 -13.39 -22.68 14.04
N GLU A 40 -13.97 -22.10 12.99
CA GLU A 40 -13.84 -20.67 12.71
C GLU A 40 -14.52 -19.80 13.79
N THR A 41 -15.68 -20.19 14.30
CA THR A 41 -16.35 -19.49 15.41
C THR A 41 -15.56 -19.61 16.70
N ALA A 42 -14.97 -20.78 17.00
CA ALA A 42 -14.13 -20.94 18.19
C ALA A 42 -12.88 -20.04 18.12
N TYR A 43 -12.14 -20.05 17.00
CA TYR A 43 -10.98 -19.17 16.83
C TYR A 43 -11.39 -17.69 16.88
N THR A 44 -12.51 -17.34 16.24
CA THR A 44 -13.04 -15.97 16.24
C THR A 44 -13.52 -15.53 17.63
N ALA A 45 -14.03 -16.44 18.46
CA ALA A 45 -14.49 -16.13 19.81
C ALA A 45 -13.34 -16.04 20.83
N PHE A 46 -12.29 -16.84 20.68
CA PHE A 46 -11.23 -16.95 21.69
C PHE A 46 -9.98 -16.13 21.37
N ILE A 47 -9.57 -16.05 20.11
CA ILE A 47 -8.29 -15.43 19.71
C ILE A 47 -8.52 -14.00 19.22
N THR A 48 -9.52 -13.77 18.38
CA THR A 48 -9.76 -12.45 17.77
C THR A 48 -10.01 -11.33 18.79
N PRO A 49 -10.73 -11.51 19.92
CA PRO A 49 -10.93 -10.43 20.89
C PRO A 49 -9.64 -10.03 21.61
N ALA A 50 -8.79 -11.00 21.95
CA ALA A 50 -7.49 -10.72 22.58
C ALA A 50 -6.54 -10.00 21.62
N VAL A 51 -6.45 -10.49 20.37
CA VAL A 51 -5.65 -9.85 19.32
C VAL A 51 -6.18 -8.46 18.99
N ARG A 52 -7.51 -8.27 18.93
CA ARG A 52 -8.12 -6.93 18.76
C ARG A 52 -7.81 -6.02 19.92
N MET A 53 -7.92 -6.49 21.16
CA MET A 53 -7.66 -5.66 22.34
C MET A 53 -6.21 -5.17 22.37
N SER A 54 -5.23 -6.07 22.22
CA SER A 54 -3.81 -5.68 22.14
C SER A 54 -3.51 -4.87 20.88
N GLY A 55 -4.00 -5.32 19.74
CA GLY A 55 -3.82 -4.65 18.45
C GLY A 55 -4.37 -3.22 18.43
N ILE A 56 -5.51 -2.95 19.06
CA ILE A 56 -6.14 -1.63 19.08
C ILE A 56 -5.56 -0.76 20.20
N ASN A 57 -5.23 -1.32 21.37
CA ASN A 57 -4.88 -0.51 22.53
C ASN A 57 -3.37 -0.32 22.73
N THR A 58 -2.55 -1.31 22.39
CA THR A 58 -1.11 -1.31 22.72
C THR A 58 -0.20 -1.34 21.50
N TRP A 59 -0.66 -1.90 20.38
CA TRP A 59 0.16 -1.99 19.18
C TRP A 59 0.29 -0.67 18.45
N GLU A 60 1.53 -0.34 18.09
CA GLU A 60 1.86 0.79 17.24
C GLU A 60 2.36 0.27 15.89
N PRO A 61 1.79 0.71 14.75
CA PRO A 61 2.15 0.14 13.43
C PRO A 61 3.62 0.26 13.06
N TRP A 62 4.30 1.31 13.54
CA TRP A 62 5.72 1.54 13.30
C TRP A 62 6.64 0.65 14.16
N ILE A 63 6.13 0.02 15.23
CA ILE A 63 6.76 -1.08 15.97
C ILE A 63 6.05 -2.36 15.52
N TYR A 64 6.38 -2.81 14.31
CA TYR A 64 5.66 -3.88 13.63
C TYR A 64 6.03 -5.27 14.18
N GLU A 65 7.20 -5.42 14.80
CA GLU A 65 7.79 -6.68 15.25
C GLU A 65 6.88 -7.50 16.18
N PRO A 66 6.17 -6.92 17.18
CA PRO A 66 5.29 -7.68 18.06
C PRO A 66 4.11 -8.32 17.32
N MET A 67 3.50 -7.59 16.38
CA MET A 67 2.38 -8.11 15.59
C MET A 67 2.86 -9.09 14.54
N LEU A 68 3.97 -8.79 13.85
CA LEU A 68 4.57 -9.69 12.87
C LEU A 68 4.99 -11.02 13.53
N GLY A 69 5.71 -10.97 14.65
CA GLY A 69 6.17 -12.17 15.36
C GLY A 69 5.00 -13.02 15.89
N PHE A 70 3.89 -12.39 16.30
CA PHE A 70 2.66 -13.13 16.61
C PHE A 70 2.12 -13.85 15.36
N LEU A 71 1.99 -13.16 14.23
CA LEU A 71 1.45 -13.73 13.00
C LEU A 71 2.32 -14.84 12.41
N GLU A 72 3.64 -14.68 12.39
CA GLU A 72 4.59 -15.71 11.94
C GLU A 72 4.53 -16.94 12.83
N MET A 73 4.50 -16.76 14.17
CA MET A 73 4.38 -17.87 15.10
C MET A 73 3.06 -18.62 14.90
N TRP A 74 1.96 -17.89 14.74
CA TRP A 74 0.62 -18.45 14.65
C TRP A 74 0.17 -18.79 13.22
N GLU A 75 1.01 -18.58 12.20
CA GLU A 75 0.68 -18.78 10.78
C GLU A 75 0.08 -20.17 10.52
N THR A 76 0.72 -21.20 11.08
CA THR A 76 0.28 -22.59 10.91
C THR A 76 -0.97 -22.92 11.71
N LEU A 77 -1.36 -22.12 12.70
CA LEU A 77 -2.52 -22.38 13.56
C LEU A 77 -3.74 -21.54 13.16
N LEU A 78 -3.55 -20.36 12.57
CA LEU A 78 -4.64 -19.45 12.21
C LEU A 78 -5.30 -19.88 10.89
N PRO A 79 -6.63 -20.08 10.88
CA PRO A 79 -7.37 -20.16 9.63
C PRO A 79 -7.23 -18.86 8.83
N SER A 80 -7.21 -18.96 7.50
CA SER A 80 -7.08 -17.81 6.60
C SER A 80 -8.11 -16.71 6.86
N VAL A 81 -9.35 -17.09 7.21
CA VAL A 81 -10.44 -16.16 7.56
C VAL A 81 -10.11 -15.32 8.80
N VAL A 82 -9.50 -15.92 9.82
CA VAL A 82 -9.12 -15.23 11.06
C VAL A 82 -7.95 -14.29 10.80
N LEU A 83 -6.97 -14.73 10.02
CA LEU A 83 -5.88 -13.87 9.55
C LEU A 83 -6.42 -12.65 8.81
N GLN A 84 -7.32 -12.83 7.84
CA GLN A 84 -7.95 -11.72 7.12
C GLN A 84 -8.72 -10.78 8.06
N SER A 85 -9.45 -11.32 9.04
CA SER A 85 -10.15 -10.50 10.03
C SER A 85 -9.19 -9.61 10.83
N ILE A 86 -8.04 -10.14 11.28
CA ILE A 86 -7.01 -9.38 11.99
C ILE A 86 -6.44 -8.27 11.09
N VAL A 87 -6.16 -8.59 9.83
CA VAL A 87 -5.65 -7.65 8.84
C VAL A 87 -6.62 -6.49 8.61
N ASP A 88 -7.87 -6.80 8.28
CA ASP A 88 -8.88 -5.79 7.95
C ASP A 88 -9.34 -4.98 9.16
N ALA A 89 -9.37 -5.58 10.34
CA ALA A 89 -9.89 -4.94 11.55
C ALA A 89 -8.85 -4.11 12.31
N ILE A 90 -7.58 -4.48 12.24
CA ILE A 90 -6.53 -3.93 13.12
C ILE A 90 -5.43 -3.31 12.28
N ILE A 91 -4.80 -4.14 11.43
CA ILE A 91 -3.57 -3.76 10.74
C ILE A 91 -3.84 -2.63 9.76
N ILE A 92 -4.83 -2.80 8.86
CA ILE A 92 -5.17 -1.77 7.86
C ILE A 92 -5.64 -0.48 8.54
N PRO A 93 -6.64 -0.46 9.45
CA PRO A 93 -7.13 0.79 10.04
C PRO A 93 -6.05 1.55 10.81
N LYS A 94 -5.18 0.85 11.54
CA LYS A 94 -4.10 1.52 12.27
C LYS A 94 -3.02 2.07 11.36
N TRP A 95 -2.62 1.32 10.34
CA TRP A 95 -1.70 1.86 9.33
C TRP A 95 -2.30 3.06 8.59
N SER A 96 -3.59 3.01 8.22
CA SER A 96 -4.28 4.15 7.61
C SER A 96 -4.26 5.37 8.52
N SER A 97 -4.62 5.22 9.80
CA SER A 97 -4.60 6.32 10.77
C SER A 97 -3.19 6.89 11.01
N ALA A 98 -2.19 6.02 11.11
CA ALA A 98 -0.79 6.43 11.28
C ALA A 98 -0.26 7.22 10.08
N VAL A 99 -0.64 6.83 8.86
CA VAL A 99 -0.27 7.53 7.63
C VAL A 99 -1.05 8.85 7.48
N GLU A 100 -2.32 8.90 7.85
CA GLU A 100 -3.13 10.13 7.80
C GLU A 100 -2.67 11.19 8.80
N SER A 101 -2.25 10.76 10.00
CA SER A 101 -1.78 11.64 11.07
C SER A 101 -0.31 12.06 10.95
N TRP A 102 0.33 11.77 9.81
CA TRP A 102 1.73 11.99 9.49
C TRP A 102 2.39 13.13 10.31
N ASP A 103 3.10 12.76 11.38
CA ASP A 103 3.99 13.68 12.12
C ASP A 103 5.45 13.36 11.77
N PRO A 104 6.11 14.20 10.95
CA PRO A 104 7.50 14.00 10.56
C PRO A 104 8.49 14.02 11.74
N ARG A 105 8.07 14.42 12.95
CA ARG A 105 8.89 14.41 14.17
C ARG A 105 8.84 13.09 14.94
N VAL A 106 7.83 12.26 14.72
CA VAL A 106 7.73 10.93 15.37
C VAL A 106 8.36 9.86 14.47
N LEU A 107 8.34 10.08 13.16
CA LEU A 107 8.81 9.16 12.12
C LEU A 107 10.25 9.44 11.67
N HIS A 108 11.20 9.52 12.60
CA HIS A 108 12.63 9.63 12.22
C HIS A 108 13.16 8.38 11.49
N ALA A 109 12.44 7.26 11.55
CA ALA A 109 12.80 5.98 10.96
C ALA A 109 11.98 5.61 9.71
N TRP A 110 11.02 6.44 9.29
CA TRP A 110 10.16 6.12 8.16
C TRP A 110 10.08 7.31 7.21
N HIS A 111 10.63 7.12 6.02
CA HIS A 111 10.54 8.08 4.95
C HIS A 111 10.22 7.32 3.67
N ALA A 112 9.33 7.85 2.82
CA ALA A 112 8.97 7.17 1.56
C ALA A 112 10.18 6.93 0.64
N SER A 113 11.27 7.67 0.86
CA SER A 113 12.57 7.49 0.20
C SER A 113 13.44 6.39 0.79
N ASP A 114 13.09 5.86 1.95
CA ASP A 114 14.00 5.05 2.76
C ASP A 114 13.73 3.56 2.52
N ALA A 115 14.81 2.83 2.25
CA ALA A 115 14.81 1.38 2.19
C ALA A 115 14.33 0.74 3.52
N SER A 116 14.35 1.49 4.63
CA SER A 116 13.75 1.08 5.91
C SER A 116 12.25 0.82 5.80
N ALA A 117 11.49 1.63 5.07
CA ALA A 117 10.06 1.44 4.88
C ALA A 117 9.76 0.15 4.10
N PHE A 118 10.57 -0.14 3.08
CA PHE A 118 10.52 -1.42 2.38
C PHE A 118 10.94 -2.56 3.30
N THR A 119 11.98 -2.41 4.10
CA THR A 119 12.44 -3.42 5.08
C THR A 119 11.35 -3.74 6.10
N ILE A 120 10.59 -2.74 6.53
CA ILE A 120 9.48 -2.85 7.48
C ILE A 120 8.26 -3.53 6.85
N LEU A 121 7.96 -3.26 5.57
CA LEU A 121 6.78 -3.82 4.88
C LEU A 121 7.06 -5.16 4.19
N SER A 122 8.31 -5.46 3.82
CA SER A 122 8.68 -6.68 3.11
C SER A 122 8.26 -7.98 3.82
N PRO A 123 8.36 -8.12 5.15
CA PRO A 123 7.93 -9.33 5.84
C PRO A 123 6.43 -9.53 5.77
N TRP A 124 5.65 -8.45 5.65
CA TRP A 124 4.21 -8.52 5.53
C TRP A 124 3.73 -8.96 4.15
N LYS A 125 4.59 -8.91 3.12
CA LYS A 125 4.25 -9.34 1.76
C LYS A 125 3.86 -10.82 1.72
N THR A 126 4.46 -11.65 2.58
CA THR A 126 4.12 -13.09 2.68
C THR A 126 2.86 -13.33 3.49
N VAL A 127 2.54 -12.44 4.43
CA VAL A 127 1.40 -12.56 5.34
C VAL A 127 0.09 -12.09 4.70
N PHE A 128 0.15 -11.06 3.84
CA PHE A 128 -1.05 -10.51 3.23
C PHE A 128 -1.48 -11.27 1.97
N SER A 129 -2.80 -11.36 1.78
CA SER A 129 -3.35 -11.72 0.46
C SER A 129 -2.93 -10.68 -0.57
N SER A 130 -2.90 -11.06 -1.86
CA SER A 130 -2.61 -10.10 -2.93
C SER A 130 -3.47 -8.85 -2.80
N ALA A 131 -4.80 -9.00 -2.60
CA ALA A 131 -5.74 -7.90 -2.48
C ALA A 131 -5.48 -6.99 -1.25
N SER A 132 -5.18 -7.57 -0.09
CA SER A 132 -4.89 -6.81 1.13
C SER A 132 -3.56 -6.06 1.00
N TRP A 133 -2.56 -6.68 0.36
CA TRP A 133 -1.31 -6.03 -0.01
C TRP A 133 -1.53 -4.88 -0.98
N GLU A 134 -2.35 -5.06 -2.02
CA GLU A 134 -2.68 -3.97 -2.96
C GLU A 134 -3.32 -2.79 -2.23
N LYS A 135 -4.29 -3.05 -1.36
CA LYS A 135 -4.99 -2.01 -0.59
C LYS A 135 -4.02 -1.25 0.31
N LEU A 136 -3.13 -1.96 1.00
CA LEU A 136 -2.12 -1.37 1.86
C LEU A 136 -1.11 -0.53 1.05
N MET A 137 -0.59 -1.06 -0.06
CA MET A 137 0.33 -0.33 -0.95
C MET A 137 -0.30 0.95 -1.49
N ARG A 138 -1.56 0.92 -1.93
CA ARG A 138 -2.30 2.12 -2.39
C ARG A 138 -2.33 3.24 -1.34
N TRP A 139 -2.33 2.91 -0.04
CA TRP A 139 -2.28 3.88 1.04
C TRP A 139 -0.88 4.45 1.29
N PHE A 140 0.18 3.64 1.10
CA PHE A 140 1.55 4.06 1.38
C PHE A 140 2.16 4.94 0.28
N ILE A 141 1.78 4.73 -0.98
CA ILE A 141 2.45 5.39 -2.12
C ILE A 141 1.69 6.65 -2.53
N VAL A 142 1.03 7.34 -1.61
CA VAL A 142 0.22 8.48 -1.98
C VAL A 142 1.11 9.69 -2.29
N LEU A 143 1.15 10.10 -3.56
CA LEU A 143 1.79 11.33 -4.06
C LEU A 143 1.02 12.62 -3.65
N LYS A 144 0.49 12.68 -2.43
CA LYS A 144 -0.39 13.77 -1.95
C LYS A 144 0.29 15.14 -2.06
N GLU A 145 1.62 15.19 -1.95
CA GLU A 145 2.40 16.44 -1.95
C GLU A 145 3.30 16.63 -3.17
N LEU A 146 3.12 15.88 -4.27
CA LEU A 146 3.92 16.14 -5.46
C LEU A 146 3.54 17.51 -6.05
N ASN A 147 4.51 18.44 -6.02
CA ASN A 147 4.42 19.75 -6.64
C ASN A 147 5.13 19.71 -8.01
N ILE A 148 4.38 19.98 -9.07
CA ILE A 148 4.89 20.00 -10.44
C ILE A 148 4.97 21.47 -10.86
N ASN A 149 6.19 22.00 -10.93
CA ASN A 149 6.44 23.38 -11.28
C ASN A 149 7.55 23.44 -12.34
N PRO A 150 7.24 23.86 -13.58
CA PRO A 150 8.24 23.99 -14.63
C PRO A 150 9.43 24.88 -14.28
N ALA A 151 9.22 25.92 -13.46
CA ALA A 151 10.25 26.88 -13.09
C ALA A 151 11.17 26.38 -11.95
N GLU A 152 10.69 25.46 -11.10
CA GLU A 152 11.43 24.93 -9.96
C GLU A 152 10.98 23.51 -9.65
N GLN A 153 11.52 22.54 -10.38
CA GLN A 153 11.09 21.15 -10.27
C GLN A 153 11.74 20.46 -9.07
N LYS A 154 10.91 20.02 -8.11
CA LYS A 154 11.34 19.21 -6.96
C LYS A 154 11.07 17.73 -7.26
N LEU A 155 12.12 16.96 -7.49
CA LEU A 155 12.01 15.56 -7.91
C LEU A 155 12.06 14.56 -6.75
N ASP A 156 12.40 14.99 -5.54
CA ASP A 156 12.60 14.07 -4.40
C ASP A 156 11.38 13.18 -4.18
N ARG A 157 10.19 13.78 -4.04
CA ARG A 157 8.93 13.06 -3.85
C ARG A 157 8.64 12.06 -4.97
N PHE A 158 8.99 12.39 -6.21
CA PHE A 158 8.80 11.50 -7.36
C PHE A 158 9.79 10.33 -7.31
N HIS A 159 11.08 10.61 -7.07
CA HIS A 159 12.09 9.57 -6.94
C HIS A 159 11.75 8.58 -5.83
N TRP A 160 11.18 9.05 -4.73
CA TRP A 160 10.75 8.19 -3.62
C TRP A 160 9.61 7.26 -4.01
N VAL A 161 8.71 7.67 -4.89
CA VAL A 161 7.70 6.73 -5.40
C VAL A 161 8.32 5.74 -6.37
N MET A 162 9.28 6.18 -7.17
CA MET A 162 9.98 5.32 -8.12
C MET A 162 10.89 4.28 -7.47
N THR A 163 11.36 4.46 -6.23
CA THR A 163 12.07 3.38 -5.50
C THR A 163 11.19 2.16 -5.25
N TRP A 164 9.86 2.32 -5.28
CA TRP A 164 8.91 1.21 -5.10
C TRP A 164 8.43 0.60 -6.41
N ALA A 165 8.80 1.15 -7.56
CA ALA A 165 8.28 0.73 -8.86
C ALA A 165 8.57 -0.75 -9.19
N SER A 166 9.68 -1.31 -8.69
CA SER A 166 10.02 -2.73 -8.85
C SER A 166 9.34 -3.65 -7.83
N THR A 167 8.82 -3.09 -6.73
CA THR A 167 8.26 -3.85 -5.60
C THR A 167 6.76 -4.10 -5.77
N ILE A 168 6.07 -3.09 -6.30
CA ILE A 168 4.63 -3.09 -6.45
C ILE A 168 4.27 -3.62 -7.84
N PRO A 169 3.18 -4.40 -7.98
CA PRO A 169 2.67 -4.78 -9.30
C PRO A 169 2.49 -3.58 -10.22
N THR A 170 2.95 -3.71 -11.47
CA THR A 170 3.01 -2.63 -12.46
C THR A 170 1.65 -1.94 -12.67
N HIS A 171 0.53 -2.68 -12.64
CA HIS A 171 -0.81 -2.11 -12.82
C HIS A 171 -1.22 -1.18 -11.68
N LEU A 172 -0.80 -1.43 -10.45
CA LEU A 172 -1.11 -0.57 -9.30
C LEU A 172 -0.28 0.71 -9.32
N MET A 173 1.01 0.58 -9.67
CA MET A 173 1.87 1.74 -9.84
C MET A 173 1.35 2.61 -11.01
N ALA A 174 0.86 2.00 -12.08
CA ALA A 174 0.22 2.73 -13.17
C ALA A 174 -1.04 3.49 -12.72
N ASP A 175 -1.99 2.81 -12.05
CA ASP A 175 -3.23 3.40 -11.50
C ASP A 175 -2.92 4.57 -10.54
N LEU A 176 -1.88 4.44 -9.71
CA LEU A 176 -1.42 5.51 -8.84
C LEU A 176 -0.91 6.73 -9.62
N MET A 177 -0.04 6.51 -10.60
CA MET A 177 0.54 7.57 -11.40
C MET A 177 -0.53 8.30 -12.21
N GLU A 178 -1.50 7.58 -12.76
CA GLU A 178 -2.64 8.17 -13.47
C GLU A 178 -3.42 9.13 -12.56
N ARG A 179 -3.76 8.70 -11.35
CA ARG A 179 -4.59 9.49 -10.42
C ARG A 179 -3.85 10.65 -9.77
N SER A 180 -2.56 10.51 -9.51
CA SER A 180 -1.85 11.41 -8.59
C SER A 180 -0.79 12.27 -9.27
N PHE A 181 -0.17 11.76 -10.34
CA PHE A 181 0.84 12.47 -11.12
C PHE A 181 0.25 13.08 -12.38
N PHE A 182 -0.37 12.27 -13.26
CA PHE A 182 -0.76 12.71 -14.59
C PHE A 182 -1.86 13.77 -14.58
N VAL A 183 -2.80 13.72 -13.64
CA VAL A 183 -3.80 14.79 -13.44
C VAL A 183 -3.10 16.15 -13.30
N LYS A 184 -2.16 16.26 -12.35
CA LYS A 184 -1.42 17.51 -12.09
C LYS A 184 -0.49 17.86 -13.24
N TRP A 185 0.21 16.87 -13.79
CA TRP A 185 1.20 17.05 -14.84
C TRP A 185 0.57 17.56 -16.14
N LEU A 186 -0.56 16.98 -16.57
CA LEU A 186 -1.31 17.42 -17.74
C LEU A 186 -1.91 18.81 -17.54
N GLN A 187 -2.41 19.13 -16.34
CA GLN A 187 -2.90 20.46 -16.01
C GLN A 187 -1.77 21.51 -16.12
N VAL A 188 -0.59 21.25 -15.56
CA VAL A 188 0.56 22.15 -15.67
C VAL A 188 0.96 22.35 -17.14
N LEU A 189 1.01 21.27 -17.92
CA LEU A 189 1.31 21.33 -19.34
C LEU A 189 0.28 22.16 -20.12
N TYR A 190 -1.02 21.96 -19.85
CA TYR A 190 -2.11 22.74 -20.45
C TYR A 190 -1.93 24.24 -20.19
N HIS A 191 -1.75 24.63 -18.92
CA HIS A 191 -1.62 26.03 -18.54
C HIS A 191 -0.38 26.68 -19.16
N TRP A 192 0.75 25.96 -19.22
CA TRP A 192 1.97 26.45 -19.87
C TRP A 192 1.74 26.68 -21.37
N LEU A 193 1.17 25.69 -22.07
CA LEU A 193 0.92 25.78 -23.51
C LEU A 193 -0.09 26.87 -23.87
N CYS A 194 -1.12 27.11 -23.05
CA CYS A 194 -2.07 28.19 -23.24
C CYS A 194 -1.46 29.59 -22.99
N SER A 195 -0.46 29.68 -22.11
CA SER A 195 0.14 30.97 -21.74
C SER A 195 1.22 31.38 -22.74
N ARG A 196 2.23 30.52 -22.93
CA ARG A 196 3.36 30.80 -23.83
C ARG A 196 4.07 29.49 -24.22
N PRO A 197 3.68 28.85 -25.32
CA PRO A 197 4.37 27.65 -25.79
C PRO A 197 5.79 28.03 -26.26
N ASN A 198 6.79 27.29 -25.79
CA ASN A 198 8.20 27.45 -26.17
C ASN A 198 8.88 26.08 -26.33
N PHE A 199 10.13 26.07 -26.77
CA PHE A 199 10.89 24.83 -27.00
C PHE A 199 11.19 24.07 -25.69
N GLU A 200 11.26 24.77 -24.55
CA GLU A 200 11.53 24.20 -23.23
C GLU A 200 10.45 23.19 -22.81
N VAL A 201 9.23 23.32 -23.32
CA VAL A 201 8.15 22.35 -23.07
C VAL A 201 8.53 20.94 -23.54
N ALA A 202 9.24 20.82 -24.68
CA ALA A 202 9.66 19.52 -25.20
C ALA A 202 10.74 18.89 -24.31
N GLU A 203 11.69 19.68 -23.83
CA GLU A 203 12.73 19.22 -22.89
C GLU A 203 12.13 18.81 -21.56
N TRP A 204 11.18 19.58 -21.04
CA TRP A 204 10.45 19.27 -19.81
C TRP A 204 9.64 17.97 -19.94
N PHE A 205 8.94 17.78 -21.07
CA PHE A 205 8.22 16.54 -21.37
C PHE A 205 9.15 15.33 -21.39
N LEU A 206 10.26 15.42 -22.12
CA LEU A 206 11.23 14.33 -22.24
C LEU A 206 11.94 14.06 -20.92
N GLY A 207 12.25 15.10 -20.14
CA GLY A 207 12.83 15.00 -18.81
C GLY A 207 11.95 14.17 -17.89
N TRP A 208 10.66 14.51 -17.78
CA TRP A 208 9.71 13.72 -16.99
C TRP A 208 9.55 12.29 -17.50
N LYS A 209 9.38 12.09 -18.81
CA LYS A 209 9.24 10.75 -19.40
C LYS A 209 10.47 9.88 -19.13
N GLY A 210 11.67 10.47 -19.11
CA GLY A 210 12.93 9.78 -18.84
C GLY A 210 13.09 9.28 -17.40
N LEU A 211 12.29 9.78 -16.45
CA LEU A 211 12.32 9.32 -15.05
C LEU A 211 11.52 8.04 -14.81
N PHE A 212 10.71 7.59 -15.78
CA PHE A 212 9.90 6.37 -15.63
C PHE A 212 10.69 5.12 -16.03
N PRO A 213 10.68 4.05 -15.21
CA PRO A 213 11.19 2.73 -15.57
C PRO A 213 10.52 2.16 -16.84
N GLN A 214 11.25 1.33 -17.60
CA GLN A 214 10.77 0.77 -18.87
C GLN A 214 9.51 -0.09 -18.72
N ASP A 215 9.37 -0.81 -17.61
CA ASP A 215 8.20 -1.64 -17.33
C ASP A 215 6.92 -0.78 -17.21
N LEU A 216 7.03 0.41 -16.60
CA LEU A 216 5.92 1.36 -16.52
C LEU A 216 5.67 2.05 -17.86
N LEU A 217 6.73 2.39 -18.60
CA LEU A 217 6.58 2.96 -19.96
C LEU A 217 5.95 1.97 -20.95
N SER A 218 5.98 0.67 -20.66
CA SER A 218 5.33 -0.38 -21.45
C SER A 218 3.85 -0.58 -21.06
N ASN A 219 3.40 0.00 -19.95
CA ASN A 219 2.01 -0.05 -19.53
C ASN A 219 1.13 0.83 -20.45
N SER A 220 0.02 0.28 -20.94
CA SER A 220 -0.87 0.95 -21.88
C SER A 220 -1.50 2.24 -21.33
N GLY A 221 -1.82 2.28 -20.04
CA GLY A 221 -2.37 3.47 -19.38
C GLY A 221 -1.36 4.61 -19.31
N ILE A 222 -0.13 4.32 -18.87
CA ILE A 222 0.98 5.29 -18.85
C ILE A 222 1.29 5.82 -20.26
N GLN A 223 1.35 4.94 -21.26
CA GLN A 223 1.57 5.33 -22.66
C GLN A 223 0.48 6.28 -23.14
N TYR A 224 -0.78 5.98 -22.84
CA TYR A 224 -1.91 6.81 -23.20
C TYR A 224 -1.81 8.22 -22.60
N GLN A 225 -1.40 8.36 -21.34
CA GLN A 225 -1.22 9.67 -20.70
C GLN A 225 -0.12 10.51 -21.37
N PHE A 226 1.03 9.90 -21.70
CA PHE A 226 2.07 10.61 -22.46
C PHE A 226 1.65 10.96 -23.88
N LEU A 227 0.82 10.14 -24.52
CA LEU A 227 0.25 10.43 -25.84
C LEU A 227 -0.67 11.65 -25.79
N ILE A 228 -1.49 11.81 -24.74
CA ILE A 228 -2.31 13.01 -24.53
C ILE A 228 -1.41 14.25 -24.44
N GLY A 229 -0.38 14.22 -23.60
CA GLY A 229 0.55 15.35 -23.46
C GLY A 229 1.26 15.71 -24.76
N LEU A 230 1.68 14.69 -25.53
CA LEU A 230 2.33 14.90 -26.83
C LEU A 230 1.36 15.52 -27.86
N ASP A 231 0.10 15.07 -27.88
CA ASP A 231 -0.93 15.65 -28.76
C ASP A 231 -1.22 17.11 -28.41
N MET A 232 -1.24 17.48 -27.12
CA MET A 232 -1.38 18.86 -26.67
C MET A 232 -0.23 19.73 -27.16
N ILE A 233 1.01 19.27 -27.02
CA ILE A 233 2.21 19.99 -27.51
C ILE A 233 2.13 20.21 -29.02
N ARG A 234 1.73 19.18 -29.78
CA ARG A 234 1.56 19.26 -31.23
C ARG A 234 0.47 20.25 -31.64
N LYS A 235 -0.69 20.21 -30.98
CA LYS A 235 -1.80 21.14 -31.24
C LYS A 235 -1.41 22.59 -30.96
N ALA A 236 -0.74 22.84 -29.84
CA ALA A 236 -0.25 24.16 -29.48
C ALA A 236 0.76 24.71 -30.50
N GLY A 237 1.70 23.87 -30.95
CA GLY A 237 2.67 24.23 -31.99
C GLY A 237 2.03 24.58 -33.34
N ASN A 238 0.86 24.02 -33.63
CA ASN A 238 0.09 24.30 -34.84
C ASN A 238 -0.95 25.43 -34.65
N GLY A 239 -1.02 26.07 -33.48
CA GLY A 239 -1.99 27.12 -33.18
C GLY A 239 -3.44 26.62 -33.01
N VAL A 240 -3.64 25.33 -32.75
CA VAL A 240 -4.97 24.75 -32.51
C VAL A 240 -5.35 24.92 -31.05
N GLU A 241 -6.62 25.26 -30.78
CA GLU A 241 -7.15 25.41 -29.42
C GLU A 241 -7.08 24.09 -28.64
N LEU A 242 -6.60 24.18 -27.39
CA LEU A 242 -6.40 23.03 -26.52
C LEU A 242 -7.67 22.72 -25.73
N VAL A 243 -7.93 21.43 -25.50
CA VAL A 243 -8.99 20.97 -24.61
C VAL A 243 -8.39 20.77 -23.22
N HIS A 244 -9.08 21.27 -22.19
CA HIS A 244 -8.65 21.10 -20.81
C HIS A 244 -8.63 19.61 -20.43
N PRO A 245 -7.51 19.07 -19.92
CA PRO A 245 -7.46 17.73 -19.37
C PRO A 245 -8.19 17.76 -18.01
N GLY A 246 -9.25 16.97 -17.88
CA GLY A 246 -10.19 16.97 -16.73
C GLY A 246 -9.55 17.03 -15.36
#